data_AF-A0A7C7JPC8-F1
#
_entry.id   AF-A0A7C7JPC8-F1
#
_cell.length_a   1.000
_cell.length_b   1.000
_cell.length_c   1.000
_cell.angle_alpha   90.00
_cell.angle_beta   90.00
_cell.angle_gamma   90.00
#
_symmetry.space_group_name_H-M   'P 1'
#
loop_
_entity.id
_entity.type
_entity.pdbx_description
1 polymer ?
#
loop_
_entity_poly.entity_id
_entity_poly.type
_entity_poly.pdbx_seq_one_letter_code
_entity_poly.pdbx_strand_id
1 'polypeptide(L)' 'MALTGEQKSEIVSKFQRKEGDTGSPEVQIALLTTILFITFPAGPITS' A
#
# COMPACT_ATOMS: atom_id res chain seq x y z
N MET A 1 -2.51 13.56 -1.52
CA MET A 1 -1.89 12.91 -2.70
C MET A 1 -2.51 11.52 -2.87
N ALA A 2 -2.50 10.96 -4.08
CA ALA A 2 -3.09 9.65 -4.37
C ALA A 2 -2.00 8.61 -4.68
N LEU A 3 -2.28 7.34 -4.40
CA LEU A 3 -1.44 6.20 -4.77
C LEU A 3 -1.27 6.14 -6.29
N THR A 4 -0.03 6.06 -6.80
CA THR A 4 0.20 5.93 -8.24
C THR A 4 -0.07 4.51 -8.73
N GLY A 5 -0.34 4.36 -10.03
CA GLY A 5 -0.57 3.04 -10.65
C GLY A 5 0.63 2.10 -10.53
N GLU A 6 1.85 2.62 -10.63
CA GLU A 6 3.09 1.86 -10.44
C GLU A 6 3.24 1.36 -9.00
N GLN A 7 3.06 2.23 -8.00
CA GLN A 7 3.14 1.84 -6.60
C GLN A 7 2.10 0.77 -6.24
N LYS A 8 0.88 0.90 -6.79
CA LYS A 8 -0.16 -0.12 -6.65
C LYS A 8 0.30 -1.47 -7.21
N SER A 9 0.90 -1.48 -8.40
CA SER A 9 1.40 -2.71 -9.04
C SER A 9 2.53 -3.36 -8.24
N GLU A 10 3.46 -2.57 -7.72
CA GLU A 10 4.52 -3.06 -6.83
C GLU A 10 3.98 -3.68 -5.54
N ILE A 11 3.00 -3.03 -4.90
CA ILE A 11 2.38 -3.51 -3.66
C ILE A 11 1.65 -4.82 -3.92
N VAL A 12 0.84 -4.89 -4.98
CA VAL A 12 0.17 -6.14 -5.37
C VAL A 12 1.21 -7.24 -5.63
N SER A 13 2.29 -6.94 -6.35
CA SER A 13 3.33 -7.94 -6.66
C SER A 13 4.07 -8.44 -5.41
N LYS A 14 4.26 -7.58 -4.41
CA LYS A 14 4.92 -7.93 -3.13
C LYS A 14 4.03 -8.73 -2.17
N PHE A 15 2.74 -8.43 -2.12
CA PHE A 15 1.82 -8.97 -1.12
C PHE A 15 0.82 -9.98 -1.68
N GLN A 16 0.80 -10.21 -3.01
CA GLN A 16 0.01 -11.28 -3.62
C GLN A 16 0.44 -12.65 -3.08
N ARG A 17 -0.53 -13.49 -2.70
CA ARG A 17 -0.25 -14.86 -2.23
C ARG A 17 -0.15 -15.87 -3.37
N LYS A 18 -0.74 -15.52 -4.52
CA LYS A 18 -0.68 -16.28 -5.78
C LYS A 18 -0.65 -15.29 -6.93
N GLU A 19 -0.18 -15.72 -8.09
CA GLU A 19 -0.11 -14.88 -9.27
C GLU A 19 -1.52 -14.36 -9.64
N GLY A 20 -1.68 -13.04 -9.72
CA GLY A 20 -2.97 -12.39 -10.02
C GLY A 20 -3.88 -12.18 -8.80
N ASP A 21 -3.41 -12.42 -7.58
CA ASP A 21 -4.19 -12.21 -6.37
C ASP A 21 -4.28 -10.73 -5.98
N THR A 22 -5.34 -10.09 -6.43
CA THR A 22 -5.64 -8.67 -6.15
C THR A 22 -6.66 -8.49 -5.02
N GLY A 23 -7.32 -9.58 -4.60
CA GLY A 23 -8.44 -9.55 -3.65
C GLY A 23 -8.07 -9.95 -2.22
N SER A 24 -6.88 -10.50 -2.01
CA SER A 24 -6.46 -10.97 -0.69
C SER A 24 -6.48 -9.88 0.39
N PRO A 25 -6.87 -10.22 1.64
CA PRO A 25 -6.88 -9.29 2.75
C PRO A 25 -5.54 -8.57 2.94
N GLU A 26 -4.43 -9.27 2.73
CA GLU A 26 -3.07 -8.75 2.88
C GLU A 26 -2.77 -7.64 1.85
N VAL A 27 -3.18 -7.84 0.59
CA VAL A 27 -3.02 -6.86 -0.49
C VAL A 27 -3.87 -5.62 -0.20
N GLN A 28 -5.10 -5.80 0.27
CA GLN A 28 -5.97 -4.68 0.64
C GLN A 28 -5.41 -3.88 1.82
N ILE A 29 -4.93 -4.56 2.86
CA ILE A 29 -4.30 -3.92 4.03
C ILE A 29 -3.06 -3.15 3.59
N ALA A 30 -2.21 -3.72 2.73
CA ALA A 30 -1.01 -3.04 2.23
C ALA A 30 -1.38 -1.77 1.45
N LEU A 31 -2.36 -1.85 0.55
CA LEU A 31 -2.85 -0.69 -0.21
C LEU A 31 -3.43 0.40 0.70
N LEU A 32 -4.30 0.03 1.64
CA LEU A 32 -4.90 0.95 2.62
C LEU A 32 -3.83 1.60 3.51
N THR A 33 -2.84 0.83 3.96
CA THR A 33 -1.73 1.32 4.80
C THR A 33 -0.89 2.33 4.04
N THR A 34 -0.55 2.04 2.77
CA THR A 34 0.20 2.99 1.93
C THR A 34 -0.59 4.27 1.68
N ILE A 35 -1.90 4.18 1.43
CA ILE A 35 -2.78 5.35 1.28
C ILE A 35 -2.78 6.20 2.55
N LEU A 36 -2.86 5.55 3.72
CA LEU A 36 -2.82 6.22 5.02
C LEU A 36 -1.50 6.97 5.22
N PHE A 37 -0.38 6.33 4.90
CA PHE A 37 0.96 6.94 5.02
C PHE A 37 1.18 8.11 4.04
N ILE A 38 0.66 8.01 2.81
CA ILE A 38 0.75 9.09 1.81
C ILE A 38 -0.12 10.29 2.21
N THR A 39 -1.29 10.02 2.81
CA THR A 39 -2.25 11.06 3.19
C THR A 39 -1.86 11.73 4.52
N PHE A 40 -1.30 10.95 5.42
CA PHE A 40 -0.80 11.39 6.72
C PHE A 40 0.68 11.05 6.78
N PRO A 41 1.55 11.89 6.17
CA PRO A 41 2.97 11.77 6.45
C PRO A 41 3.11 11.93 7.95
N ALA A 42 3.53 10.88 8.64
CA ALA A 42 3.87 10.98 10.04
C ALA A 42 4.90 12.12 10.11
N GLY A 43 4.48 13.26 10.68
CA GLY A 43 5.37 14.37 10.95
C GLY A 43 6.55 13.84 11.76
N PRO A 44 7.72 14.52 11.71
CA PRO A 44 8.86 14.06 12.49
C PRO A 44 8.38 13.86 13.92
N ILE A 45 8.51 12.62 14.41
CA ILE A 45 8.46 12.31 15.84
C ILE A 45 9.68 13.00 16.43
N THR A 46 9.57 14.32 16.61
CA THR A 46 10.51 15.10 17.39
C THR A 46 10.30 14.64 18.82
N SER A 47 11.21 13.78 19.25
CA SER A 47 11.33 13.35 20.63
C SER A 47 11.64 14.53 21.56
#